data_AF-S7HRP7-F1
#
_entry.id   AF-S7HRP7-F1
#
_cell.length_a   1.000
_cell.length_b   1.000
_cell.length_c   1.000
_cell.angle_alpha   90.00
_cell.angle_beta   90.00
_cell.angle_gamma   90.00
#
_symmetry.space_group_name_H-M   'P 1'
#
loop_
_entity.id
_entity.type
_entity.pdbx_description
1 polymer ?
#
loop_
_entity_poly.entity_id
_entity_poly.type
_entity_poly.pdbx_seq_one_letter_code
_entity_poly.pdbx_strand_id
1 'polypeptide(L)'
;MEMYFDMDLSLSEIGEELHISRQGAYDMLKRASHSLESYEQRLHLLARYDAVRDKIDEVERLLDREEPQTLERAKQLLHEIEL
;
A
#
# COMPACT_ATOMS: atom_id res chain seq x y z
N MET A 1 6.51 12.34 7.27
CA MET A 1 5.23 12.04 6.59
C MET A 1 4.15 11.71 7.61
N GLU A 2 4.49 10.96 8.67
CA GLU A 2 3.64 10.69 9.85
C GLU A 2 2.87 11.92 10.36
N MET A 3 3.55 13.04 10.64
CA MET A 3 2.89 14.28 11.07
C MET A 3 1.72 14.73 10.17
N TYR A 4 1.84 14.52 8.85
CA TYR A 4 0.80 14.94 7.90
C TYR A 4 -0.28 13.88 7.69
N PHE A 5 0.10 12.60 7.59
CA PHE A 5 -0.83 11.52 7.23
C PHE A 5 -1.44 10.79 8.43
N ASP A 6 -0.71 10.68 9.54
CA ASP A 6 -1.13 9.90 10.71
C ASP A 6 -1.64 10.80 11.84
N MET A 7 -1.15 12.05 11.90
CA MET A 7 -1.51 13.03 12.94
C MET A 7 -2.33 14.22 12.42
N ASP A 8 -2.65 14.25 11.12
CA ASP A 8 -3.46 15.30 10.47
C ASP A 8 -2.94 16.74 10.68
N LEU A 9 -1.65 16.94 10.95
CA LEU A 9 -1.08 18.27 11.11
C LEU A 9 -1.06 19.01 9.77
N SER A 10 -1.40 20.29 9.80
CA SER A 10 -1.26 21.19 8.66
C SER A 10 0.22 21.48 8.36
N LEU A 11 0.52 21.91 7.13
CA LEU A 11 1.88 22.28 6.73
C LEU A 11 2.46 23.44 7.55
N SER A 12 1.60 24.30 8.12
CA SER A 12 2.04 25.37 9.03
C SER A 12 2.50 24.78 10.36
N GLU A 13 1.69 23.91 10.97
CA GLU A 13 2.02 23.23 12.23
C GLU A 13 3.29 22.36 12.10
N ILE A 14 3.44 21.66 10.98
CA ILE A 14 4.66 20.90 10.67
C ILE A 14 5.88 21.82 10.54
N GLY A 15 5.71 22.99 9.93
CA GLY A 15 6.78 23.98 9.80
C GLY A 15 7.21 24.51 11.17
N GLU A 16 6.24 24.83 12.03
CA GLU A 16 6.49 25.30 13.40
C GLU A 16 7.21 24.24 14.24
N GLU A 17 6.70 23.00 14.23
CA GLU A 17 7.26 21.85 14.97
C GLU A 17 8.70 21.53 14.55
N LEU A 18 8.98 21.58 13.24
CA LEU A 18 10.30 21.29 12.69
C LEU A 18 11.22 22.51 12.57
N HIS A 19 10.76 23.69 13.00
CA HIS A 19 11.47 24.97 12.86
C HIS A 19 11.91 25.27 11.42
N ILE A 20 11.06 24.96 10.45
CA ILE A 20 11.22 25.27 9.02
C ILE A 20 10.07 26.13 8.52
N SER A 21 10.20 26.73 7.33
CA SER A 21 9.07 27.44 6.74
C SER A 21 7.98 26.45 6.32
N ARG A 22 6.71 26.91 6.30
CA ARG A 22 5.59 26.17 5.70
C ARG A 22 5.91 25.69 4.27
N GLN A 23 6.63 26.51 3.50
CA GLN A 23 7.07 26.15 2.15
C GLN A 23 8.10 25.01 2.18
N GLY A 24 9.05 25.04 3.12
CA GLY A 24 10.00 23.96 3.35
C GLY A 24 9.31 22.63 3.69
N ALA A 25 8.30 22.67 4.56
CA ALA A 25 7.48 21.50 4.89
C ALA A 25 6.74 20.95 3.65
N TYR A 26 6.12 21.83 2.87
CA TYR A 26 5.47 21.46 1.60
C TYR A 26 6.45 20.80 0.62
N ASP A 27 7.61 21.41 0.40
CA ASP A 27 8.60 20.92 -0.56
C ASP A 27 9.18 19.57 -0.13
N MET A 28 9.40 19.37 1.17
CA MET A 28 9.84 18.08 1.72
C MET A 28 8.81 16.99 1.52
N LEU A 29 7.53 17.27 1.83
CA LEU A 29 6.43 16.33 1.63
C LEU A 29 6.35 15.92 0.16
N LYS A 30 6.34 16.91 -0.75
CA LYS A 30 6.27 16.68 -2.19
C LYS A 30 7.43 15.84 -2.73
N ARG A 31 8.68 16.16 -2.34
CA ARG A 31 9.86 15.40 -2.77
C ARG A 31 9.82 13.96 -2.29
N ALA A 32 9.41 13.75 -1.05
CA ALA A 32 9.30 12.40 -0.49
C ALA A 32 8.20 11.60 -1.20
N SER A 33 7.05 12.21 -1.52
CA SER A 33 5.98 11.56 -2.29
C SER A 33 6.44 11.14 -3.69
N HIS A 34 7.10 12.04 -4.43
CA HIS A 34 7.66 11.69 -5.75
C HIS A 34 8.71 10.56 -5.66
N SER A 35 9.49 10.52 -4.58
CA SER A 35 10.49 9.46 -4.39
C SER A 35 9.81 8.10 -4.17
N LEU A 36 8.75 8.06 -3.37
CA LEU A 36 7.95 6.85 -3.16
C LEU A 36 7.27 6.37 -4.45
N GLU A 37 6.69 7.29 -5.23
CA GLU A 37 6.12 6.97 -6.55
C GLU A 37 7.18 6.38 -7.49
N SER A 38 8.38 6.95 -7.52
CA SER A 38 9.48 6.43 -8.33
C SER A 38 9.95 5.05 -7.87
N TYR A 39 9.99 4.81 -6.55
CA TYR A 39 10.29 3.48 -6.03
C TYR A 39 9.22 2.47 -6.43
N GLU A 40 7.94 2.82 -6.32
CA GLU A 40 6.86 1.92 -6.72
C GLU A 40 6.89 1.62 -8.22
N GLN A 41 7.16 2.61 -9.08
CA GLN A 41 7.32 2.39 -10.52
C GLN A 41 8.47 1.43 -10.87
N ARG A 42 9.50 1.35 -10.04
CA ARG A 42 10.68 0.50 -10.29
C ARG A 42 10.57 -0.88 -9.65
N LEU A 43 9.90 -0.96 -8.50
CA LEU A 43 9.90 -2.16 -7.65
C LEU A 43 8.57 -2.89 -7.67
N HIS A 44 7.48 -2.21 -8.02
CA HIS A 44 6.11 -2.74 -8.07
C HIS A 44 5.70 -3.45 -6.77
N LEU A 45 6.12 -2.92 -5.61
CA LEU A 45 5.94 -3.61 -4.33
C LEU A 45 4.49 -3.58 -3.91
N LEU A 46 3.86 -2.41 -3.98
CA LEU A 46 2.44 -2.25 -3.64
C LEU A 46 1.57 -3.03 -4.63
N ALA A 47 1.83 -2.91 -5.92
CA ALA A 47 1.07 -3.64 -6.94
C ALA A 47 1.16 -5.17 -6.75
N ARG A 48 2.35 -5.70 -6.41
CA ARG A 48 2.51 -7.13 -6.11
C ARG A 48 1.80 -7.53 -4.83
N TYR A 49 1.87 -6.70 -3.80
CA TYR A 49 1.17 -6.93 -2.54
C TYR A 49 -0.35 -6.99 -2.75
N ASP A 50 -0.91 -6.03 -3.48
CA ASP A 50 -2.34 -5.98 -3.79
C ASP A 50 -2.76 -7.19 -4.63
N ALA A 51 -1.97 -7.57 -5.64
CA ALA A 51 -2.26 -8.76 -6.45
C ALA A 51 -2.27 -10.06 -5.62
N VAL A 52 -1.37 -10.20 -4.63
CA VAL A 52 -1.38 -11.34 -3.71
C VAL A 52 -2.62 -11.30 -2.82
N ARG A 53 -2.95 -10.13 -2.28
CA ARG A 53 -4.16 -9.94 -1.47
C ARG A 53 -5.43 -10.28 -2.21
N ASP A 54 -5.58 -9.81 -3.45
CA ASP A 54 -6.76 -10.10 -4.28
C ASP A 54 -6.94 -11.61 -4.51
N LYS A 55 -5.84 -12.35 -4.70
CA LYS A 55 -5.88 -13.81 -4.80
C LYS A 55 -6.29 -14.47 -3.49
N ILE A 56 -5.82 -13.96 -2.35
CA ILE A 56 -6.24 -14.46 -1.03
C ILE A 56 -7.74 -14.22 -0.83
N ASP A 57 -8.22 -13.01 -1.12
CA ASP A 57 -9.64 -12.67 -1.03
C ASP A 57 -10.50 -13.56 -1.96
N GLU A 58 -9.99 -13.92 -3.15
CA GLU A 58 -10.65 -14.88 -4.05
C GLU A 58 -10.70 -16.29 -3.44
N VAL A 59 -9.60 -16.75 -2.84
CA VAL A 59 -9.53 -18.03 -2.13
C VAL A 59 -10.56 -18.08 -1.00
N GLU A 60 -10.65 -17.05 -0.16
CA GLU A 60 -11.62 -16.99 0.94
C GLU A 60 -13.06 -17.11 0.41
N ARG A 61 -13.41 -16.35 -0.64
CA ARG A 61 -14.74 -16.42 -1.27
C ARG A 61 -15.07 -17.78 -1.88
N LEU A 62 -14.06 -18.49 -2.40
CA LEU A 62 -14.23 -19.83 -2.96
C LEU A 62 -14.46 -20.87 -1.87
N LEU A 63 -13.80 -20.73 -0.72
CA LEU A 63 -13.97 -21.62 0.42
C LEU A 63 -15.34 -21.46 1.09
N ASP A 64 -15.91 -20.24 1.12
CA ASP A 64 -17.25 -19.97 1.66
C ASP A 64 -18.40 -20.65 0.90
N ARG A 65 -18.15 -21.14 -0.33
CA ARG A 65 -19.20 -21.72 -1.20
C ARG A 65 -19.44 -23.22 -1.01
N GLU A 66 -18.67 -23.91 -0.17
CA GLU A 66 -18.79 -25.36 0.14
C GLU A 66 -18.90 -26.32 -1.07
N GLU A 67 -18.39 -25.93 -2.25
CA GLU A 67 -18.45 -26.74 -3.46
C GLU A 67 -17.14 -27.54 -3.68
N PRO A 68 -17.19 -28.83 -4.07
CA PRO A 68 -15.97 -29.62 -4.29
C PRO A 68 -15.03 -29.04 -5.36
N GLN A 69 -15.57 -28.28 -6.31
CA GLN A 69 -14.84 -27.67 -7.41
C GLN A 69 -14.10 -26.39 -6.96
N THR A 70 -14.52 -25.75 -5.87
CA THR A 70 -13.89 -24.52 -5.37
C THR A 70 -12.61 -24.81 -4.59
N LEU A 71 -12.50 -25.99 -3.98
CA LEU A 71 -11.28 -26.41 -3.27
C LEU A 71 -10.09 -26.57 -4.22
N GLU A 72 -10.28 -27.19 -5.38
CA GLU A 72 -9.20 -27.35 -6.37
C GLU A 72 -8.78 -26.01 -6.97
N ARG A 73 -9.73 -25.10 -7.22
CA ARG A 73 -9.42 -23.74 -7.66
C ARG A 73 -8.68 -22.93 -6.60
N ALA A 74 -9.06 -23.06 -5.33
CA ALA A 74 -8.39 -22.41 -4.21
C ALA A 74 -6.94 -22.89 -4.05
N LYS A 75 -6.68 -24.20 -4.15
CA LYS A 75 -5.32 -24.77 -4.13
C LYS A 75 -4.45 -24.23 -5.27
N GLN A 76 -5.00 -24.09 -6.47
CA GLN A 76 -4.27 -23.51 -7.61
C GLN A 76 -3.85 -22.06 -7.32
N LEU A 77 -4.79 -21.23 -6.84
CA LEU A 77 -4.50 -19.83 -6.52
C LEU A 77 -3.44 -19.68 -5.43
N LEU A 78 -3.46 -20.54 -4.39
CA LEU A 78 -2.43 -20.57 -3.35
C LEU A 78 -1.05 -20.92 -3.92
N HIS A 79 -0.97 -21.88 -4.85
CA HIS A 79 0.30 -22.24 -5.49
C HIS A 79 0.88 -21.09 -6.33
N GLU A 80 0.03 -20.28 -6.95
CA GLU A 80 0.45 -19.09 -7.69
C GLU A 80 0.88 -17.91 -6.81
N ILE A 81 0.69 -17.97 -5.49
CA ILE A 81 1.15 -16.95 -4.52
C ILE A 81 2.55 -17.30 -3.98
N GLU A 82 2.90 -18.59 -3.90
CA GLU A 82 4.18 -19.08 -3.36
C GLU A 82 5.37 -19.04 -4.34
N LEU A 83 5.14 -18.63 -5.61
CA LEU A 83 6.15 -18.48 -6.66
C LEU A 83 6.53 -17.00 -6.88
#